data_AF-A0AAJ2DUC2-F1
#
_entry.id   AF-A0AAJ2DUC2-F1
#
_cell.length_a   1.000
_cell.length_b   1.000
_cell.length_c   1.000
_cell.angle_alpha   90.00
_cell.angle_beta   90.00
_cell.angle_gamma   90.00
#
_symmetry.space_group_name_H-M   'P 1'
#
loop_
_entity.id
_entity.type
_entity.pdbx_description
1 polymer ?
#
loop_
_entity_poly.entity_id
_entity_poly.type
_entity_poly.pdbx_seq_one_letter_code
_entity_poly.pdbx_strand_id
1 'polypeptide(L)'
;EDASQTLDKPLERLREALPHVGANKLRVAATLLNDMGVTRRTRRGGMKLIDDGKAIIQLDDAAQAYASRAERDRAVLERMIGYAQSARCRWRMLLDYFASDAEDTHAAEAANKTEVEYRAPDDELEGGTCGSCDNCLHPPEVIESPRELREQAMSQERSVEEAKPRRNVQVFNQGERVRVRRYGEGTVEMVSGDRVAVRFPDDETRTFIARYVKRAA
;
A
#
# COMPACT_ATOMS: atom_id res chain seq x y z
N GLU A 1 -26.58 6.12 -49.90
CA GLU A 1 -26.74 6.42 -48.46
C GLU A 1 -26.36 5.16 -47.69
N ASP A 2 -25.17 5.12 -47.09
CA ASP A 2 -24.71 3.90 -46.42
C ASP A 2 -25.36 3.75 -45.04
N ALA A 3 -26.32 2.82 -44.96
CA ALA A 3 -26.96 2.42 -43.72
C ALA A 3 -25.98 1.79 -42.71
N SER A 4 -24.81 1.34 -43.16
CA SER A 4 -23.77 0.70 -42.32
C SER A 4 -23.13 1.66 -41.31
N GLN A 5 -23.23 2.98 -41.53
CA GLN A 5 -22.59 3.99 -40.69
C GLN A 5 -23.53 4.64 -39.66
N THR A 6 -24.80 4.22 -39.56
CA THR A 6 -25.78 4.84 -38.66
C THR A 6 -26.33 3.85 -37.63
N LEU A 7 -26.27 4.23 -36.35
CA LEU A 7 -26.90 3.52 -35.24
C LEU A 7 -28.18 4.24 -34.82
N ASP A 8 -29.35 3.68 -35.12
CA ASP A 8 -30.64 4.32 -34.78
C ASP A 8 -30.90 4.42 -33.26
N LYS A 9 -30.48 3.41 -32.50
CA LYS A 9 -30.55 3.37 -31.04
C LYS A 9 -29.15 3.22 -30.42
N PRO A 10 -28.35 4.29 -30.41
CA PRO A 10 -26.92 4.18 -30.15
C PRO A 10 -26.61 3.59 -28.77
N LEU A 11 -27.29 4.03 -27.70
CA LEU A 11 -27.02 3.54 -26.34
C LEU A 11 -27.42 2.07 -26.13
N GLU A 12 -28.53 1.61 -26.71
CA GLU A 12 -28.95 0.21 -26.62
C GLU A 12 -27.93 -0.69 -27.33
N ARG A 13 -27.57 -0.32 -28.57
CA ARG A 13 -26.61 -1.07 -29.40
C ARG A 13 -25.20 -1.08 -28.80
N LEU A 14 -24.75 0.05 -28.25
CA LEU A 14 -23.47 0.14 -27.55
C LEU A 14 -23.45 -0.71 -26.28
N ARG A 15 -24.57 -0.76 -25.53
CA ARG A 15 -24.67 -1.60 -24.32
C ARG A 15 -24.68 -3.09 -24.64
N GLU A 16 -25.33 -3.49 -25.74
CA GLU A 16 -25.28 -4.86 -26.24
C GLU A 16 -23.85 -5.26 -26.66
N ALA A 17 -23.14 -4.37 -27.37
CA ALA A 17 -21.77 -4.63 -27.83
C ALA A 17 -20.73 -4.57 -26.69
N LEU A 18 -20.96 -3.74 -25.67
CA LEU A 18 -20.03 -3.47 -24.57
C LEU A 18 -20.73 -3.70 -23.21
N PRO A 19 -21.04 -4.97 -22.84
CA PRO A 19 -21.84 -5.28 -21.66
C PRO A 19 -21.15 -4.92 -20.33
N HIS A 20 -19.81 -4.82 -20.33
CA HIS A 20 -19.01 -4.48 -19.15
C HIS A 20 -18.90 -2.97 -18.91
N VAL A 21 -19.37 -2.14 -19.83
CA VAL A 21 -19.29 -0.68 -19.72
C VAL A 21 -20.62 -0.12 -19.22
N GLY A 22 -20.57 0.61 -18.10
CA GLY A 22 -21.77 1.23 -17.51
C GLY A 22 -22.45 2.24 -18.44
N ALA A 23 -23.79 2.29 -18.40
CA ALA A 23 -24.59 3.12 -19.30
C ALA A 23 -24.23 4.63 -19.27
N ASN A 24 -23.79 5.15 -18.12
CA ASN A 24 -23.34 6.54 -18.02
C ASN A 24 -22.04 6.78 -18.79
N LYS A 25 -21.09 5.83 -18.76
CA LYS A 25 -19.84 5.92 -19.53
C LYS A 25 -20.12 5.88 -21.03
N LEU A 26 -21.03 5.00 -21.47
CA LEU A 26 -21.46 4.93 -22.88
C LEU A 26 -22.10 6.26 -23.34
N ARG A 27 -22.90 6.89 -22.48
CA ARG A 27 -23.52 8.19 -22.78
C ARG A 27 -22.47 9.30 -22.90
N VAL A 28 -21.51 9.36 -21.98
CA VAL A 28 -20.40 10.32 -22.02
C VAL A 28 -19.55 10.11 -23.29
N ALA A 29 -19.18 8.86 -23.60
CA ALA A 29 -18.40 8.53 -24.80
C ALA A 29 -19.14 8.92 -26.09
N ALA A 30 -20.44 8.66 -26.18
CA ALA A 30 -21.25 9.05 -27.35
C ALA A 30 -21.35 10.59 -27.51
N THR A 31 -21.45 11.34 -26.40
CA THR A 31 -21.40 12.80 -26.44
C THR A 31 -20.03 13.29 -26.92
N LEU A 32 -18.95 12.73 -26.39
CA LEU A 32 -17.58 13.09 -26.78
C LEU A 32 -17.31 12.86 -28.27
N LEU A 33 -17.69 11.70 -28.78
CA LEU A 33 -17.59 11.37 -30.20
C LEU A 33 -18.35 12.36 -31.08
N ASN A 34 -19.46 12.91 -30.60
CA ASN A 34 -20.22 13.91 -31.34
C ASN A 34 -19.56 15.29 -31.27
N ASP A 35 -19.05 15.69 -30.11
CA ASP A 35 -18.42 17.00 -29.90
C ASP A 35 -17.09 17.14 -30.66
N MET A 36 -16.35 16.03 -30.82
CA MET A 36 -15.14 15.95 -31.65
C MET A 36 -15.45 15.82 -33.15
N GLY A 37 -16.72 15.74 -33.55
CA GLY A 37 -17.12 15.63 -34.95
C GLY A 37 -16.90 14.25 -35.59
N VAL A 38 -16.52 13.24 -34.80
CA VAL A 38 -16.38 11.84 -35.27
C VAL A 38 -17.74 11.27 -35.64
N THR A 39 -18.76 11.66 -34.90
CA THR A 39 -20.14 11.24 -35.10
C THR A 39 -21.08 12.43 -35.19
N ARG A 40 -22.23 12.24 -35.82
CA ARG A 40 -23.33 13.21 -35.85
C ARG A 40 -24.60 12.58 -35.30
N ARG A 41 -25.31 13.32 -34.47
CA ARG A 41 -26.70 12.99 -34.17
C ARG A 41 -27.61 13.16 -35.39
N THR A 42 -28.41 12.14 -35.69
CA THR A 42 -29.47 12.23 -36.70
C THR A 42 -30.71 12.90 -36.12
N ARG A 43 -31.59 13.41 -36.99
CA ARG A 43 -32.87 14.01 -36.56
C ARG A 43 -33.78 13.05 -35.77
N ARG A 44 -33.58 11.74 -35.92
CA ARG A 44 -34.33 10.69 -35.21
C ARG A 44 -33.65 10.23 -33.92
N GLY A 45 -32.54 10.87 -33.51
CA GLY A 45 -31.79 10.51 -32.30
C GLY A 45 -30.76 9.39 -32.48
N GLY A 46 -30.54 8.94 -33.72
CA GLY A 46 -29.47 8.00 -34.05
C GLY A 46 -28.09 8.66 -34.09
N MET A 47 -27.03 7.86 -34.15
CA MET A 47 -25.64 8.28 -34.24
C MET A 47 -25.06 7.84 -35.58
N LYS A 48 -24.62 8.78 -36.41
CA LYS A 48 -23.98 8.51 -37.71
C LYS A 48 -22.49 8.77 -37.62
N LEU A 49 -21.65 7.84 -38.08
CA LEU A 49 -20.21 8.03 -38.21
C LEU A 49 -19.91 8.99 -39.37
N ILE A 50 -19.04 9.98 -39.15
CA ILE A 50 -18.62 10.96 -40.16
C ILE A 50 -17.17 10.76 -40.59
N ASP A 51 -16.28 10.46 -39.64
CA ASP A 51 -14.85 10.24 -39.88
C ASP A 51 -14.42 8.93 -39.19
N ASP A 52 -13.77 8.08 -39.97
CA ASP A 52 -13.35 6.73 -39.63
C ASP A 52 -11.82 6.57 -39.49
N GLY A 53 -11.03 7.66 -39.62
CA GLY A 53 -9.57 7.53 -39.60
C GLY A 53 -8.75 8.70 -39.05
N LYS A 54 -9.11 9.96 -39.29
CA LYS A 54 -8.31 11.10 -38.79
C LYS A 54 -8.63 11.47 -37.34
N ALA A 55 -9.86 11.22 -36.91
CA ALA A 55 -10.31 11.45 -35.54
C ALA A 55 -9.74 10.47 -34.50
N ILE A 56 -9.12 9.34 -34.90
CA ILE A 56 -8.62 8.33 -33.95
C ILE A 56 -7.52 8.89 -33.04
N ILE A 57 -6.64 9.75 -33.56
CA ILE A 57 -5.60 10.40 -32.75
C ILE A 57 -6.23 11.40 -31.77
N GLN A 58 -7.19 12.21 -32.23
CA GLN A 58 -7.93 13.14 -31.36
C GLN A 58 -8.75 12.42 -30.29
N LEU A 59 -9.24 11.22 -30.61
CA LEU A 59 -9.95 10.36 -29.68
C LEU A 59 -9.06 9.86 -28.56
N ASP A 60 -7.82 9.48 -28.85
CA ASP A 60 -6.85 9.04 -27.85
C ASP A 60 -6.48 10.19 -26.91
N ASP A 61 -6.15 11.35 -27.46
CA ASP A 61 -5.86 12.56 -26.68
C ASP A 61 -7.04 12.95 -25.78
N ALA A 62 -8.27 12.91 -26.31
CA ALA A 62 -9.47 13.21 -25.54
C ALA A 62 -9.75 12.16 -24.46
N ALA A 63 -9.56 10.88 -24.75
CA ALA A 63 -9.69 9.81 -23.77
C ALA A 63 -8.67 9.99 -22.64
N GLN A 64 -7.42 10.33 -22.97
CA GLN A 64 -6.37 10.59 -22.01
C GLN A 64 -6.67 11.82 -21.15
N ALA A 65 -7.20 12.90 -21.73
CA ALA A 65 -7.62 14.08 -20.98
C ALA A 65 -8.76 13.77 -19.99
N TYR A 66 -9.72 12.93 -20.38
CA TYR A 66 -10.79 12.46 -19.49
C TYR A 66 -10.27 11.55 -18.37
N ALA A 67 -9.36 10.63 -18.69
CA ALA A 67 -8.71 9.77 -17.70
C ALA A 67 -7.95 10.62 -16.67
N SER A 68 -7.13 11.56 -17.14
CA SER A 68 -6.37 12.50 -16.30
C SER A 68 -7.27 13.37 -15.42
N ARG A 69 -8.44 13.78 -15.93
CA ARG A 69 -9.43 14.50 -15.12
C ARG A 69 -10.05 13.61 -14.04
N ALA A 70 -10.45 12.39 -14.38
CA ALA A 70 -11.03 11.45 -13.43
C ALA A 70 -10.04 11.08 -12.32
N GLU A 71 -8.75 10.93 -12.65
CA GLU A 71 -7.69 10.70 -11.67
C GLU A 71 -7.51 11.89 -10.73
N ARG A 72 -7.47 13.12 -11.26
CA ARG A 72 -7.42 14.33 -10.43
C ARG A 72 -8.64 14.45 -9.51
N ASP A 73 -9.85 14.25 -10.04
CA ASP A 73 -11.08 14.29 -9.23
C ASP A 73 -11.02 13.24 -8.11
N ARG A 74 -10.52 12.03 -8.40
CA ARG A 74 -10.32 10.98 -7.41
C ARG A 74 -9.29 11.37 -6.35
N ALA A 75 -8.14 11.92 -6.76
CA ALA A 75 -7.11 12.36 -5.85
C ALA A 75 -7.62 13.45 -4.89
N VAL A 76 -8.40 14.42 -5.40
CA VAL A 76 -9.06 15.45 -4.57
C VAL A 76 -10.02 14.81 -3.57
N LEU A 77 -10.86 13.87 -3.99
CA LEU A 77 -11.77 13.16 -3.09
C LEU A 77 -11.03 12.38 -2.00
N GLU A 78 -9.95 11.67 -2.36
CA GLU A 78 -9.12 10.95 -1.39
C GLU A 78 -8.49 11.90 -0.38
N ARG A 79 -8.00 13.07 -0.82
CA ARG A 79 -7.51 14.14 0.08
C ARG A 79 -8.61 14.66 1.02
N MET A 80 -9.84 14.88 0.50
CA MET A 80 -10.97 15.33 1.32
C MET A 80 -11.40 14.28 2.36
N ILE A 81 -11.42 13.00 1.98
CA ILE A 81 -11.69 11.89 2.90
C ILE A 81 -10.61 11.84 3.98
N GLY A 82 -9.34 11.96 3.60
CA GLY A 82 -8.22 12.04 4.55
C GLY A 82 -8.37 13.19 5.53
N TYR A 83 -8.70 14.39 5.05
CA TYR A 83 -8.97 15.56 5.89
C TYR A 83 -10.09 15.27 6.90
N ALA A 84 -11.23 14.74 6.43
CA ALA A 84 -12.41 14.51 7.26
C ALA A 84 -12.25 13.39 8.29
N GLN A 85 -11.48 12.34 7.98
CA GLN A 85 -11.31 11.17 8.84
C GLN A 85 -10.07 11.25 9.75
N SER A 86 -9.23 12.28 9.61
CA SER A 86 -8.02 12.38 10.40
C SER A 86 -8.25 12.94 11.81
N ALA A 87 -7.37 12.53 12.72
CA ALA A 87 -7.19 13.12 14.04
C ALA A 87 -6.14 14.25 14.08
N ARG A 88 -5.56 14.61 12.92
CA ARG A 88 -4.45 15.58 12.86
C ARG A 88 -4.98 17.01 13.00
N CYS A 89 -4.10 17.93 13.37
CA CYS A 89 -4.43 19.36 13.37
C CYS A 89 -4.98 19.80 12.00
N ARG A 90 -6.21 20.34 11.98
CA ARG A 90 -6.86 20.76 10.72
C ARG A 90 -6.05 21.80 9.96
N TRP A 91 -5.47 22.76 10.68
CA TRP A 91 -4.68 23.83 10.09
C TRP A 91 -3.40 23.27 9.45
N ARG A 92 -2.65 22.41 10.17
CA ARG A 92 -1.47 21.74 9.64
C ARG A 92 -1.78 21.04 8.31
N MET A 93 -2.86 20.27 8.24
CA MET A 93 -3.24 19.57 6.99
C MET A 93 -3.53 20.51 5.82
N LEU A 94 -4.13 21.68 6.08
CA LEU A 94 -4.38 22.67 5.04
C LEU A 94 -3.08 23.31 4.55
N LEU A 95 -2.15 23.63 5.48
CA LEU A 95 -0.83 24.14 5.11
C LEU A 95 -0.05 23.10 4.29
N ASP A 96 -0.03 21.84 4.73
CA ASP A 96 0.63 20.75 4.01
C ASP A 96 0.04 20.58 2.59
N TYR A 97 -1.28 20.68 2.45
CA TYR A 97 -1.96 20.62 1.14
C TYR A 97 -1.49 21.73 0.20
N PHE A 98 -1.54 22.99 0.64
CA PHE A 98 -1.14 24.12 -0.21
C PHE A 98 0.36 24.19 -0.45
N ALA A 99 1.18 23.73 0.49
CA ALA A 99 2.62 23.57 0.28
C ALA A 99 2.89 22.51 -0.80
N SER A 100 2.20 21.36 -0.75
CA SER A 100 2.35 20.31 -1.78
C SER A 100 1.87 20.75 -3.16
N ASP A 101 0.74 21.47 -3.24
CA ASP A 101 0.24 22.00 -4.51
C ASP A 101 1.21 23.06 -5.07
N ALA A 102 1.86 23.86 -4.22
CA ALA A 102 2.89 24.80 -4.66
C ALA A 102 4.09 24.10 -5.31
N GLU A 103 4.60 23.05 -4.67
CA GLU A 103 5.71 22.23 -5.19
C GLU A 103 5.35 21.58 -6.53
N ASP A 104 4.13 21.04 -6.64
CA ASP A 104 3.60 20.45 -7.87
C ASP A 104 3.45 21.50 -9.00
N THR A 105 2.96 22.71 -8.68
CA THR A 105 2.86 23.81 -9.65
C THR A 105 4.23 24.30 -10.12
N HIS A 106 5.20 24.47 -9.23
CA HIS A 106 6.56 24.87 -9.60
C HIS A 106 7.26 23.83 -10.49
N ALA A 107 7.02 22.54 -10.26
CA ALA A 107 7.52 21.47 -11.13
C ALA A 107 6.89 21.52 -12.53
N ALA A 108 5.62 21.91 -12.65
CA ALA A 108 4.89 22.03 -13.92
C ALA A 108 5.15 23.37 -14.67
N GLU A 109 5.32 24.48 -13.95
CA GLU A 109 5.56 25.84 -14.47
C GLU A 109 6.93 26.00 -15.13
N ALA A 110 7.91 25.16 -14.78
CA ALA A 110 9.17 25.06 -15.53
C ALA A 110 8.97 24.70 -17.02
N ALA A 111 7.78 24.21 -17.40
CA ALA A 111 7.42 23.88 -18.78
C ALA A 111 6.45 24.89 -19.43
N ASN A 112 5.85 25.84 -18.71
CA ASN A 112 4.89 26.79 -19.31
C ASN A 112 4.86 28.13 -18.56
N LYS A 113 5.22 29.22 -19.26
CA LYS A 113 5.21 30.60 -18.73
C LYS A 113 3.79 31.03 -18.37
N THR A 114 3.39 30.87 -17.12
CA THR A 114 2.19 31.48 -16.56
C THR A 114 2.61 32.64 -15.66
N GLU A 115 1.97 33.82 -15.79
CA GLU A 115 2.37 35.09 -15.15
C GLU A 115 2.11 35.17 -13.63
N VAL A 116 1.51 34.15 -13.02
CA VAL A 116 1.14 34.17 -11.60
C VAL A 116 2.11 33.28 -10.84
N GLU A 117 3.10 33.89 -10.19
CA GLU A 117 4.02 33.19 -9.28
C GLU A 117 3.24 32.74 -8.03
N TYR A 118 2.80 31.48 -8.01
CA TYR A 118 2.17 30.91 -6.82
C TYR A 118 3.25 30.65 -5.76
N ARG A 119 3.34 31.52 -4.77
CA ARG A 119 4.25 31.34 -3.63
C ARG A 119 3.57 30.47 -2.58
N ALA A 120 4.22 29.37 -2.19
CA ALA A 120 3.78 28.55 -1.07
C ALA A 120 3.52 29.43 0.17
N PRO A 121 2.40 29.23 0.90
CA PRO A 121 2.15 29.97 2.13
C PRO A 121 3.24 29.67 3.16
N ASP A 122 3.69 30.71 3.88
CA ASP A 122 4.64 30.53 4.97
C ASP A 122 4.05 29.62 6.04
N ASP A 123 4.83 28.64 6.53
CA ASP A 123 4.41 27.76 7.62
C ASP A 123 4.49 28.50 8.97
N GLU A 124 3.44 29.26 9.28
CA GLU A 124 3.27 30.00 10.55
C GLU A 124 3.30 29.09 11.80
N LEU A 125 3.21 27.77 11.61
CA LEU A 125 3.16 26.79 12.67
C LEU A 125 4.52 26.07 12.88
N GLU A 126 5.55 26.35 12.08
CA GLU A 126 6.91 25.78 12.20
C GLU A 126 6.95 24.24 12.36
N GLY A 127 6.22 23.50 11.54
CA GLY A 127 6.04 22.04 11.69
C GLY A 127 5.12 21.58 12.85
N GLY A 128 4.67 22.48 13.72
CA GLY A 128 3.79 22.22 14.88
C GLY A 128 2.28 22.21 14.59
N THR A 129 1.49 22.22 15.67
CA THR A 129 0.02 22.25 15.65
C THR A 129 -0.50 23.64 16.03
N CYS A 130 -1.69 24.01 15.55
CA CYS A 130 -2.22 25.36 15.80
C CYS A 130 -2.81 25.59 17.21
N GLY A 131 -3.07 24.52 17.97
CA GLY A 131 -3.64 24.61 19.33
C GLY A 131 -5.08 25.14 19.42
N SER A 132 -5.70 25.57 18.31
CA SER A 132 -6.98 26.28 18.29
C SER A 132 -8.06 25.65 17.42
N CYS A 133 -7.71 24.67 16.58
CA CYS A 133 -8.71 23.92 15.81
C CYS A 133 -9.38 22.86 16.69
N ASP A 134 -10.57 22.43 16.30
CA ASP A 134 -11.32 21.38 16.98
C ASP A 134 -10.53 20.07 17.17
N ASN A 135 -9.73 19.59 16.22
CA ASN A 135 -8.88 18.40 16.44
C ASN A 135 -7.73 18.63 17.45
N CYS A 136 -7.30 19.88 17.69
CA CYS A 136 -6.33 20.20 18.75
C CYS A 136 -7.02 20.33 20.11
N LEU A 137 -8.23 20.90 20.13
CA LEU A 137 -9.00 21.14 21.35
C LEU A 137 -9.72 19.88 21.85
N HIS A 138 -10.17 19.06 20.90
CA HIS A 138 -10.93 17.83 21.10
C HIS A 138 -10.36 16.75 20.18
N PRO A 139 -9.12 16.27 20.46
CA PRO A 139 -8.54 15.20 19.68
C PRO A 139 -9.46 13.97 19.73
N PRO A 140 -9.86 13.41 18.58
CA PRO A 140 -10.78 12.28 18.55
C PRO A 140 -10.13 11.08 19.26
N GLU A 141 -10.87 10.49 20.18
CA GLU A 141 -10.42 9.29 20.89
C GLU A 141 -10.30 8.13 19.90
N VAL A 142 -9.10 7.52 19.85
CA VAL A 142 -8.87 6.29 19.08
C VAL A 142 -9.48 5.14 19.87
N ILE A 143 -10.67 4.70 19.47
CA ILE A 143 -11.31 3.51 20.04
C ILE A 143 -10.70 2.30 19.33
N GLU A 144 -9.75 1.64 19.99
CA GLU A 144 -9.16 0.41 19.47
C GLU A 144 -10.24 -0.67 19.33
N SER A 145 -10.25 -1.35 18.20
CA SER A 145 -11.16 -2.47 18.01
C SER A 145 -10.73 -3.65 18.90
N PRO A 146 -11.68 -4.50 19.35
CA PRO A 146 -11.36 -5.72 20.09
C PRO A 146 -10.36 -6.64 19.36
N ARG A 147 -10.29 -6.55 18.03
CA ARG A 147 -9.33 -7.28 17.21
C ARG A 147 -7.92 -6.74 17.38
N GLU A 148 -7.74 -5.42 17.28
CA GLU A 148 -6.43 -4.78 17.43
C GLU A 148 -5.86 -5.00 18.83
N LEU A 149 -6.70 -4.89 19.87
CA LEU A 149 -6.34 -5.21 21.25
C LEU A 149 -5.81 -6.65 21.38
N ARG A 150 -6.47 -7.62 20.73
CA ARG A 150 -6.03 -9.02 20.73
C ARG A 150 -4.70 -9.20 20.00
N GLU A 151 -4.53 -8.57 18.84
CA GLU A 151 -3.28 -8.64 18.06
C GLU A 151 -2.11 -8.02 18.84
N GLN A 152 -2.32 -6.89 19.51
CA GLN A 152 -1.33 -6.27 20.38
C GLN A 152 -0.97 -7.19 21.57
N ALA A 153 -1.96 -7.76 22.26
CA ALA A 153 -1.71 -8.70 23.35
C ALA A 153 -0.88 -9.91 22.91
N MET A 154 -1.22 -10.52 21.76
CA MET A 154 -0.45 -11.64 21.20
C MET A 154 0.99 -11.24 20.83
N SER A 155 1.21 -10.01 20.36
CA SER A 155 2.55 -9.51 20.05
C SER A 155 3.40 -9.28 21.32
N GLN A 156 2.77 -8.77 22.39
CA GLN A 156 3.42 -8.57 23.69
C GLN A 156 3.73 -9.90 24.38
N GLU A 157 2.83 -10.88 24.30
CA GLU A 157 3.08 -12.23 24.84
C GLU A 157 4.29 -12.89 24.17
N ARG A 158 4.41 -12.77 22.84
CA ARG A 158 5.57 -13.30 22.09
C ARG A 158 6.88 -12.63 22.48
N SER A 159 6.89 -11.30 22.60
CA SER A 159 8.12 -10.58 22.98
C SER A 159 8.56 -10.89 24.41
N VAL A 160 7.61 -11.09 25.33
CA VAL A 160 7.89 -11.54 26.71
C VAL A 160 8.40 -12.98 26.75
N GLU A 161 7.90 -13.86 25.88
CA GLU A 161 8.36 -15.24 25.79
C GLU A 161 9.78 -15.34 25.19
N GLU A 162 10.12 -14.49 24.23
CA GLU A 162 11.47 -14.35 23.67
C GLU A 162 12.47 -13.72 24.66
N ALA A 163 12.00 -12.85 25.56
CA ALA A 163 12.82 -12.20 26.59
C ALA A 163 13.11 -13.07 27.83
N LYS A 164 12.43 -14.21 28.02
CA LYS A 164 12.74 -15.14 29.12
C LYS A 164 14.12 -15.78 28.88
N PRO A 165 15.04 -15.73 29.87
CA PRO A 165 16.36 -16.32 29.71
C PRO A 165 16.22 -17.83 29.47
N ARG A 166 16.75 -18.31 28.33
CA ARG A 166 16.78 -19.74 28.00
C ARG A 166 17.44 -20.48 29.15
N ARG A 167 16.69 -21.42 29.75
CA ARG A 167 17.09 -22.24 30.91
C ARG A 167 18.51 -22.76 30.71
N ASN A 168 19.42 -22.47 31.66
CA ASN A 168 20.85 -22.79 31.63
C ASN A 168 21.12 -24.18 31.03
N VAL A 169 21.51 -24.23 29.76
CA VAL A 169 21.99 -25.46 29.13
C VAL A 169 23.41 -25.66 29.63
N GLN A 170 23.68 -26.78 30.31
CA GLN A 170 25.03 -27.11 30.74
C GLN A 170 25.96 -27.13 29.52
N VAL A 171 26.88 -26.16 29.47
CA VAL A 171 27.88 -26.07 28.42
C VAL A 171 29.06 -26.97 28.79
N PHE A 172 29.43 -27.85 27.87
CA PHE A 172 30.63 -28.69 27.95
C PHE A 172 31.68 -28.13 26.98
N ASN A 173 32.96 -28.37 27.28
CA ASN A 173 34.06 -28.01 26.38
C ASN A 173 34.59 -29.24 25.65
N GLN A 174 35.11 -29.04 24.43
CA GLN A 174 35.84 -30.10 23.71
C GLN A 174 37.06 -30.54 24.53
N GLY A 175 37.24 -31.86 24.66
CA GLY A 175 38.26 -32.48 25.52
C GLY A 175 37.82 -32.75 26.95
N GLU A 176 36.62 -32.32 27.36
CA GLU A 176 36.14 -32.52 28.73
C GLU A 176 35.75 -33.99 28.99
N ARG A 177 36.10 -34.52 30.16
CA ARG A 177 35.69 -35.88 30.57
C ARG A 177 34.25 -35.86 31.07
N VAL A 178 33.44 -36.73 30.49
CA VAL A 178 32.01 -36.83 30.79
C VAL A 178 31.60 -38.28 31.00
N ARG A 179 30.57 -38.49 31.82
CA ARG A 179 29.98 -39.78 32.12
C ARG A 179 28.54 -39.83 31.60
N VAL A 180 28.24 -40.85 30.81
CA VAL A 180 26.93 -41.17 30.29
C VAL A 180 26.44 -42.46 30.92
N ARG A 181 25.19 -42.48 31.41
CA ARG A 181 24.65 -43.60 32.22
C ARG A 181 24.79 -44.98 31.59
N ARG A 182 24.62 -45.09 30.26
CA ARG A 182 24.63 -46.38 29.53
C ARG A 182 26.02 -46.80 29.05
N TYR A 183 26.91 -45.85 28.80
CA TYR A 183 28.18 -46.09 28.08
C TYR A 183 29.42 -45.78 28.94
N GLY A 184 29.23 -45.33 30.18
CA GLY A 184 30.34 -45.05 31.09
C GLY A 184 30.98 -43.71 30.78
N GLU A 185 32.29 -43.63 30.93
CA GLU A 185 33.06 -42.40 30.76
C GLU A 185 33.61 -42.26 29.35
N GLY A 186 33.60 -41.04 28.83
CA GLY A 186 34.19 -40.70 27.55
C GLY A 186 34.63 -39.24 27.53
N THR A 187 35.22 -38.83 26.42
CA THR A 187 35.74 -37.48 26.23
C THR A 187 34.88 -36.75 25.20
N VAL A 188 34.50 -35.51 25.50
CA VAL A 188 33.74 -34.68 24.57
C VAL A 188 34.58 -34.37 23.34
N GLU A 189 34.13 -34.82 22.19
CA GLU A 189 34.78 -34.54 20.91
C GLU A 189 34.17 -33.31 20.23
N MET A 190 32.88 -33.02 20.43
CA MET A 190 32.24 -31.85 19.82
C MET A 190 30.99 -31.43 20.61
N VAL A 191 30.68 -30.13 20.61
CA VAL A 191 29.43 -29.59 21.17
C VAL A 191 28.72 -28.76 20.10
N SER A 192 27.44 -29.04 19.87
CA SER A 192 26.59 -28.32 18.93
C SER A 192 25.23 -28.05 19.57
N GLY A 193 25.04 -26.82 20.05
CA GLY A 193 23.81 -26.40 20.72
C GLY A 193 23.53 -27.21 21.99
N ASP A 194 22.48 -28.04 21.97
CA ASP A 194 22.10 -28.91 23.07
C ASP A 194 22.67 -30.33 22.96
N ARG A 195 23.49 -30.62 21.94
CA ARG A 195 24.06 -31.94 21.69
C ARG A 195 25.58 -31.95 21.92
N VAL A 196 26.05 -33.06 22.48
CA VAL A 196 27.45 -33.31 22.83
C VAL A 196 27.85 -34.66 22.25
N ALA A 197 28.83 -34.67 21.36
CA ALA A 197 29.46 -35.88 20.85
C ALA A 197 30.55 -36.32 21.83
N VAL A 198 30.49 -37.58 22.27
CA VAL A 198 31.40 -38.16 23.26
C VAL A 198 32.07 -39.38 22.65
N ARG A 199 33.40 -39.39 22.64
CA ARG A 199 34.22 -40.53 22.25
C ARG A 199 34.51 -41.42 23.46
N PHE A 200 34.20 -42.71 23.36
CA PHE A 200 34.40 -43.69 24.42
C PHE A 200 35.71 -44.48 24.22
N PRO A 201 36.16 -45.27 25.23
CA PRO A 201 37.40 -46.04 25.15
C PRO A 201 37.41 -47.15 24.09
N ASP A 202 36.25 -47.49 23.52
CA ASP A 202 36.07 -48.39 22.38
C ASP A 202 36.29 -47.69 21.02
N ASP A 203 36.74 -46.43 21.04
CA ASP A 203 36.94 -45.53 19.89
C ASP A 203 35.64 -45.22 19.12
N GLU A 204 34.47 -45.50 19.71
CA GLU A 204 33.17 -45.15 19.13
C GLU A 204 32.72 -43.76 19.62
N THR A 205 32.39 -42.86 18.69
CA THR A 205 31.83 -41.54 18.99
C THR A 205 30.31 -41.57 18.94
N ARG A 206 29.65 -41.13 20.02
CA ARG A 206 28.18 -41.10 20.12
C ARG A 206 27.68 -39.73 20.58
N THR A 207 26.55 -39.30 20.03
CA THR A 207 25.95 -37.99 20.31
C THR A 207 24.82 -38.08 21.33
N PHE A 208 24.87 -37.26 22.37
CA PHE A 208 23.86 -37.19 23.44
C PHE A 208 23.36 -35.76 23.62
N ILE A 209 22.18 -35.60 24.23
CA ILE A 209 21.70 -34.29 24.67
C ILE A 209 22.42 -33.92 25.96
N ALA A 210 23.01 -32.72 26.02
CA ALA A 210 23.87 -32.21 27.10
C ALA A 210 23.27 -32.43 28.49
N ARG A 211 21.95 -32.26 28.66
CA ARG A 211 21.24 -32.45 29.94
C ARG A 211 21.31 -33.86 30.52
N TYR A 212 21.64 -34.87 29.72
CA TYR A 212 21.77 -36.28 30.16
C TYR A 212 23.23 -36.72 30.32
N VAL A 213 24.17 -35.82 30.07
CA VAL A 213 25.61 -36.04 30.22
C VAL A 213 26.04 -35.41 31.54
N LYS A 214 26.86 -36.09 32.34
CA LYS A 214 27.40 -35.54 33.59
C LYS A 214 28.91 -35.35 33.46
N ARG A 215 29.48 -34.31 34.07
CA ARG A 215 30.95 -34.18 34.15
C ARG A 215 31.51 -35.34 34.98
N ALA A 216 32.54 -36.01 34.48
CA ALA A 216 33.26 -37.02 35.24
C ALA A 216 34.28 -36.29 36.13
N ALA A 217 34.40 -36.73 37.39
CA ALA A 217 35.41 -36.22 38.31
C ALA A 217 36.80 -36.76 37.94
#